data_AF-A0A0C9UWH4-F1
#
_entry.id   AF-A0A0C9UWH4-F1
#
_cell.length_a   1.000
_cell.length_b   1.000
_cell.length_c   1.000
_cell.angle_alpha   90.00
_cell.angle_beta   90.00
_cell.angle_gamma   90.00
#
_symmetry.space_group_name_H-M   'P 1'
#
loop_
_entity.id
_entity.type
_entity.pdbx_description
1 polymer ?
#
loop_
_entity_poly.entity_id
_entity_poly.type
_entity_poly.pdbx_seq_one_letter_code
_entity_poly.pdbx_strand_id
1 'polypeptide(L)'
;ELKKEIDIILDAMAVVDPSQIIQKPKFHILLHIVEDIRRFGPAILFSTKIFECFNAVFRMCSVLSNHQAPSHDIALKFAELD
;
A
#
# COMPACT_ATOMS: atom_id res chain seq x y z
N GLU A 1 1.16 -17.56 -17.37
CA GLU A 1 -0.13 -17.63 -16.66
C GLU A 1 -0.54 -16.25 -16.16
N LEU A 2 0.10 -15.67 -15.14
CA LEU A 2 -0.30 -14.36 -14.59
C LEU A 2 -0.44 -13.21 -15.61
N LYS A 3 0.54 -13.02 -16.52
CA LYS A 3 0.47 -11.97 -17.54
C LYS A 3 -0.76 -12.10 -18.45
N LYS A 4 -1.08 -13.33 -18.86
CA LYS A 4 -2.24 -13.61 -19.71
C LYS A 4 -3.55 -13.24 -19.02
N GLU A 5 -3.69 -13.55 -17.73
CA GLU A 5 -4.89 -13.18 -16.97
C GLU A 5 -5.03 -11.67 -16.80
N ILE A 6 -3.91 -10.96 -16.62
CA ILE A 6 -3.89 -9.49 -16.58
C ILE A 6 -4.34 -8.91 -17.93
N ASP A 7 -3.80 -9.42 -19.04
CA ASP A 7 -4.14 -8.95 -20.38
C ASP A 7 -5.65 -9.12 -20.63
N ILE A 8 -6.24 -10.27 -20.27
CA ILE A 8 -7.69 -10.52 -20.39
C ILE A 8 -8.52 -9.50 -19.62
N ILE A 9 -8.12 -9.17 -18.39
CA ILE A 9 -8.84 -8.18 -17.57
C ILE A 9 -8.70 -6.78 -18.19
N LEU A 10 -7.53 -6.41 -18.68
CA LEU A 10 -7.30 -5.11 -19.29
C LEU A 10 -8.05 -4.95 -20.61
N ASP A 11 -8.12 -6.01 -21.43
CA ASP A 11 -8.93 -6.05 -22.65
C ASP A 11 -10.43 -5.87 -22.33
N ALA A 12 -10.93 -6.56 -21.30
CA ALA A 12 -12.32 -6.39 -20.85
C ALA A 12 -12.58 -4.95 -20.35
N MET A 13 -11.64 -4.36 -19.61
CA MET A 13 -11.74 -2.98 -19.15
C MET A 13 -11.67 -1.97 -20.30
N ALA A 14 -10.89 -2.24 -21.34
CA ALA A 14 -10.82 -1.39 -22.52
C ALA A 14 -12.16 -1.33 -23.28
N VAL A 15 -12.96 -2.41 -23.22
CA VAL A 15 -14.32 -2.46 -23.79
C VAL A 15 -15.33 -1.75 -22.89
N VAL A 16 -15.23 -1.92 -21.57
CA VAL A 16 -16.22 -1.39 -20.61
C VAL A 16 -16.02 0.10 -20.32
N ASP A 17 -14.82 0.49 -19.91
CA ASP A 17 -14.45 1.87 -19.61
C ASP A 17 -12.92 2.05 -19.70
N PRO A 18 -12.39 2.34 -20.90
CA PRO A 18 -10.95 2.51 -21.10
C PRO A 18 -10.38 3.68 -20.28
N SER A 19 -11.22 4.61 -19.85
CA SER A 19 -10.79 5.75 -19.05
C SER A 19 -10.28 5.33 -17.67
N GLN A 20 -10.77 4.21 -17.10
CA GLN A 20 -10.28 3.67 -15.83
C GLN A 20 -8.83 3.20 -15.90
N ILE A 21 -8.38 2.71 -17.05
CA ILE A 21 -6.99 2.23 -17.23
C ILE A 21 -6.01 3.39 -16.99
N ILE A 22 -6.39 4.59 -17.39
CA ILE A 22 -5.59 5.81 -17.25
C ILE A 22 -5.84 6.49 -15.89
N GLN A 23 -7.10 6.58 -15.45
CA GLN A 23 -7.48 7.36 -14.26
C GLN A 23 -7.25 6.61 -12.95
N LYS A 24 -7.29 5.27 -12.95
CA LYS A 24 -7.12 4.49 -11.73
C LYS A 24 -5.71 3.90 -11.71
N PRO A 25 -4.91 4.24 -10.67
CA PRO A 25 -3.53 3.77 -10.59
C PRO A 25 -3.43 2.25 -10.51
N LYS A 26 -4.45 1.57 -9.98
CA LYS A 26 -4.45 0.10 -9.87
C LYS A 26 -4.38 -0.59 -11.23
N PHE A 27 -5.08 -0.10 -12.26
CA PHE A 27 -5.02 -0.71 -13.58
C PHE A 27 -3.69 -0.41 -14.27
N HIS A 28 -3.14 0.79 -14.08
CA HIS A 28 -1.80 1.11 -14.55
C HIS A 28 -0.73 0.22 -13.91
N ILE A 29 -0.81 -0.07 -12.60
CA ILE A 29 0.12 -0.98 -11.91
C ILE A 29 0.08 -2.39 -12.51
N LEU A 30 -1.09 -2.90 -12.93
CA LEU A 30 -1.18 -4.23 -13.54
C LEU A 30 -0.36 -4.37 -14.82
N LEU A 31 -0.13 -3.29 -15.57
CA LEU A 31 0.73 -3.29 -16.76
C LEU A 31 2.20 -3.60 -16.44
N HIS A 32 2.62 -3.36 -15.20
CA HIS A 32 4.02 -3.44 -14.76
C HIS A 32 4.25 -4.54 -13.71
N ILE A 33 3.18 -5.05 -13.08
CA ILE A 33 3.28 -5.93 -11.91
C ILE A 33 4.06 -7.22 -12.18
N VAL A 34 4.05 -7.74 -13.41
CA VAL A 34 4.76 -8.98 -13.74
C VAL A 34 6.27 -8.73 -13.78
N GLU A 35 6.70 -7.63 -14.39
CA GLU A 35 8.08 -7.16 -14.42
C GLU A 35 8.55 -6.76 -13.02
N ASP A 36 7.71 -6.09 -12.25
CA ASP A 36 7.99 -5.70 -10.86
C ASP A 36 8.18 -6.92 -9.96
N ILE A 37 7.31 -7.94 -10.06
CA ILE A 37 7.45 -9.18 -9.27
C ILE A 37 8.76 -9.88 -9.60
N ARG A 38 9.16 -9.92 -10.88
CA ARG A 38 10.44 -10.52 -11.28
C ARG A 38 11.64 -9.75 -10.76
N ARG A 39 11.54 -8.42 -10.66
CA ARG A 39 12.65 -7.55 -10.26
C ARG A 39 12.77 -7.38 -8.75
N PHE A 40 11.66 -7.25 -8.05
CA PHE A 40 11.59 -6.86 -6.63
C PHE A 40 11.05 -7.96 -5.72
N GLY A 41 10.51 -9.04 -6.30
CA GLY A 41 9.90 -10.14 -5.55
C GLY A 41 8.39 -9.97 -5.37
N PRO A 42 7.75 -10.87 -4.58
CA PRO A 42 6.30 -10.93 -4.46
C PRO A 42 5.67 -9.61 -4.00
N ALA A 43 4.59 -9.18 -4.67
CA ALA A 43 3.90 -7.91 -4.38
C ALA A 43 3.42 -7.78 -2.92
N ILE A 44 3.14 -8.90 -2.25
CA ILE A 44 2.70 -8.92 -0.84
C ILE A 44 3.74 -8.32 0.12
N LEU A 45 5.03 -8.38 -0.23
CA LEU A 45 6.11 -7.80 0.58
C LEU A 45 6.07 -6.27 0.61
N PHE A 46 5.38 -5.65 -0.35
CA PHE A 46 5.20 -4.21 -0.48
C PHE A 46 3.83 -3.73 0.04
N SER A 47 3.05 -4.62 0.66
CA SER A 47 1.75 -4.27 1.23
C SER A 47 1.90 -3.37 2.46
N THR A 48 1.22 -2.22 2.46
CA THR A 48 1.19 -1.27 3.58
C THR A 48 0.34 -1.74 4.76
N LYS A 49 -0.44 -2.82 4.59
CA LYS A 49 -1.40 -3.30 5.59
C LYS A 49 -0.80 -3.52 6.99
N ILE A 50 0.44 -4.01 7.07
CA ILE A 50 1.11 -4.20 8.36
C ILE A 50 1.38 -2.84 9.00
N PHE A 51 1.88 -1.86 8.25
CA PHE A 51 2.10 -0.50 8.76
C PHE A 51 0.78 0.20 9.15
N GLU A 52 -0.31 -0.09 8.44
CA GLU A 52 -1.62 0.48 8.76
C GLU A 52 -2.16 0.00 10.12
N CYS A 53 -1.80 -1.20 10.60
CA CYS A 53 -2.23 -1.66 11.92
C CYS A 53 -1.61 -0.82 13.05
N PHE A 54 -0.41 -0.26 12.84
CA PHE A 54 0.26 0.63 13.78
C PHE A 54 -0.40 2.01 13.90
N ASN A 55 -1.29 2.39 12.98
CA ASN A 55 -2.05 3.64 13.09
C ASN A 55 -2.88 3.70 14.38
N ALA A 56 -3.34 2.55 14.90
CA ALA A 56 -4.06 2.49 16.17
C ALA A 56 -3.13 2.82 17.36
N VAL A 57 -1.92 2.26 17.37
CA VAL A 57 -0.89 2.51 18.39
C VAL A 57 -0.45 3.97 18.34
N PHE A 58 -0.15 4.49 17.14
CA PHE A 58 0.23 5.88 16.91
C PHE A 58 -0.82 6.86 17.48
N ARG A 59 -2.10 6.63 17.18
CA ARG A 59 -3.20 7.44 17.71
C ARG A 59 -3.29 7.38 19.24
N MET A 60 -3.12 6.20 19.83
CA MET A 60 -3.14 6.04 21.29
C MET A 60 -2.04 6.85 21.96
N CYS A 61 -0.80 6.72 21.47
CA CYS A 61 0.35 7.48 21.98
C CYS A 61 0.15 9.00 21.81
N SER A 62 -0.45 9.44 20.70
CA SER A 62 -0.77 10.85 20.48
C SER A 62 -1.81 11.37 21.48
N VAL A 63 -2.95 10.69 21.63
CA VAL A 63 -4.04 11.11 22.52
C VAL A 63 -3.59 11.20 23.97
N LEU A 64 -2.77 10.26 24.42
CA LEU A 64 -2.27 10.17 25.80
C LEU A 64 -1.00 10.99 26.08
N SER A 65 -0.48 11.73 25.10
CA SER A 65 0.67 12.62 25.30
C SER A 65 0.27 13.92 26.01
N ASN A 66 1.27 14.70 26.44
CA ASN A 66 1.04 16.06 26.96
C ASN A 66 0.86 17.10 25.83
N HIS A 67 0.89 16.65 24.57
CA HIS A 67 0.75 17.44 23.34
C HIS A 67 1.79 18.55 23.13
N GLN A 68 2.89 18.58 23.90
CA GLN A 68 3.97 19.55 23.73
C GLN A 68 4.92 19.15 22.60
N ALA A 69 5.22 17.85 22.48
CA ALA A 69 6.05 17.29 21.42
C ALA A 69 5.56 15.89 20.99
N PRO A 70 4.36 15.76 20.37
CA PRO A 70 3.75 14.47 20.09
C PRO A 70 4.64 13.51 19.28
N SER A 71 5.40 14.00 18.31
CA SER A 71 6.30 13.17 17.51
C SER A 71 7.43 12.54 18.33
N HIS A 72 8.03 13.32 19.23
CA HIS A 72 9.07 12.85 20.14
C HIS A 72 8.52 11.83 21.14
N ASP A 73 7.37 12.14 21.75
CA ASP A 73 6.74 11.27 22.75
C ASP A 73 6.29 9.94 22.13
N ILE A 74 5.73 9.98 20.92
CA ILE A 74 5.37 8.76 20.17
C ILE A 74 6.63 7.95 19.85
N ALA A 75 7.71 8.59 19.36
CA ALA A 75 8.95 7.89 19.06
C ALA A 75 9.55 7.19 20.28
N LEU A 76 9.56 7.87 21.44
CA LEU A 76 9.99 7.27 22.71
C LEU A 76 9.09 6.09 23.10
N LYS A 77 7.76 6.24 22.99
CA LYS A 77 6.83 5.14 23.30
C LYS A 77 7.02 3.93 22.40
N PHE A 78 7.33 4.14 21.11
CA PHE A 78 7.66 3.04 20.21
C PHE A 78 8.99 2.35 20.59
N ALA A 79 10.01 3.12 21.00
CA ALA A 79 11.28 2.55 21.46
C ALA A 79 11.16 1.77 22.78
N GLU A 80 10.14 2.06 23.61
CA GLU A 80 9.83 1.32 24.84
C GLU A 80 8.99 0.04 24.60
N LEU A 81 8.43 -0.15 23.39
CA LEU A 81 7.56 -1.29 23.07
C LEU A 81 8.32 -2.53 22.54
N ASP A 82 9.64 -2.41 22.33
CA ASP A 82 10.57 -3.52 22.03
C ASP A 82 10.90 -4.35 23.28
#